data_AF-A0A919LDD8-F1
#
_entry.id   AF-A0A919LDD8-F1
#
_cell.length_a   1.000
_cell.length_b   1.000
_cell.length_c   1.000
_cell.angle_alpha   90.00
_cell.angle_beta   90.00
_cell.angle_gamma   90.00
#
_symmetry.space_group_name_H-M   'P 1'
#
loop_
_entity.id
_entity.type
_entity.pdbx_description
1 polymer ?
#
loop_
_entity_poly.entity_id
_entity_poly.type
_entity_poly.pdbx_seq_one_letter_code
_entity_poly.pdbx_strand_id
1 'polypeptide(L)'
;MRPLATNHPRHASARVAHQHGNTHRTPPEPVRQALFITCTDAQVITARVAVLQPDRLFELSNIGNVVPPYQPNVVSGEIATIEHILTERNIRDVVVCGHSGCSAVAALLDRSSGSVSPAMRRWIAVARSRKASQEAAGTLAEGALDGRSWDRAARAHLLTQFAHLAEYPSIQRLRAGQLRLHAWFYNATNGVVDVYQPRDGSFRPLIAKPTRGS
;
A
#
# COMPACT_ATOMS: atom_id res chain seq x y z
N MET A 1 16.18 29.37 -11.67
CA MET A 1 15.13 28.37 -11.42
C MET A 1 13.94 28.70 -12.31
N ARG A 2 13.60 27.84 -13.28
CA ARG A 2 12.35 27.95 -14.07
C ARG A 2 11.19 27.31 -13.27
N PRO A 3 9.95 27.80 -13.38
CA PRO A 3 8.82 27.19 -12.69
C PRO A 3 8.46 25.82 -13.27
N LEU A 4 8.06 24.89 -12.40
CA LEU A 4 7.28 23.70 -12.73
C LEU A 4 5.87 24.13 -13.15
N ALA A 5 5.70 24.61 -14.39
CA ALA A 5 4.37 24.81 -14.97
C ALA A 5 4.43 24.89 -16.50
N THR A 6 4.42 23.75 -17.18
CA THR A 6 3.86 23.63 -18.54
C THR A 6 3.19 22.27 -18.70
N ASN A 7 2.05 22.09 -18.04
CA ASN A 7 0.90 21.33 -18.54
C ASN A 7 -0.22 21.36 -17.49
N HIS A 8 -1.01 22.42 -17.51
CA HIS A 8 -2.39 22.34 -17.03
C HIS A 8 -3.20 21.73 -18.18
N PRO A 9 -3.72 20.49 -18.09
CA PRO A 9 -4.87 20.16 -18.91
C PRO A 9 -5.98 21.12 -18.48
N ARG A 10 -6.45 21.94 -19.43
CA ARG A 10 -7.63 22.77 -19.23
C ARG A 10 -8.74 21.86 -18.72
N HIS A 11 -9.21 22.08 -17.50
CA HIS A 11 -10.49 21.54 -17.08
C HIS A 11 -11.53 22.08 -18.04
N ALA A 12 -11.93 21.26 -19.02
CA ALA A 12 -13.10 21.53 -19.83
C ALA A 12 -14.28 21.60 -18.88
N SER A 13 -14.79 22.80 -18.65
CA SER A 13 -16.02 23.02 -17.90
C SER A 13 -17.15 22.39 -18.71
N ALA A 14 -17.48 21.13 -18.41
CA ALA A 14 -18.69 20.52 -18.94
C ALA A 14 -19.86 21.28 -18.33
N ARG A 15 -20.52 22.11 -19.14
CA ARG A 15 -21.83 22.70 -18.81
C ARG A 15 -22.80 21.54 -18.57
N VAL A 16 -23.23 21.36 -17.32
CA VAL A 16 -24.32 20.46 -16.98
C VAL A 16 -25.62 21.12 -17.44
N ALA A 17 -26.25 20.56 -18.45
CA ALA A 17 -27.63 20.90 -18.80
C ALA A 17 -28.54 20.39 -17.69
N HIS A 18 -29.32 21.28 -17.06
CA HIS A 18 -30.41 20.90 -16.18
C HIS A 18 -31.50 20.21 -17.01
N GLN A 19 -31.70 18.92 -16.79
CA GLN A 19 -32.94 18.23 -17.14
C GLN A 19 -33.64 17.80 -15.84
N HIS A 20 -34.77 18.45 -15.57
CA HIS A 20 -35.70 18.03 -14.51
C HIS A 20 -36.47 16.79 -14.98
N GLY A 21 -35.96 15.62 -14.62
CA GLY A 21 -36.68 14.35 -14.70
C GLY A 21 -36.90 13.82 -13.29
N ASN A 22 -38.14 13.93 -12.79
CA ASN A 22 -38.53 13.37 -11.50
C ASN A 22 -38.69 11.84 -11.65
N THR A 23 -37.60 11.10 -11.48
CA THR A 23 -37.64 9.66 -11.25
C THR A 23 -37.28 9.42 -9.80
N HIS A 24 -38.14 8.73 -9.04
CA HIS A 24 -37.79 8.15 -7.74
C HIS A 24 -36.61 7.17 -7.94
N ARG A 25 -35.39 7.70 -7.96
CA ARG A 25 -34.15 6.93 -8.01
C ARG A 25 -33.85 6.51 -6.59
N THR A 26 -33.81 5.20 -6.35
CA THR A 26 -33.17 4.65 -5.16
C THR A 26 -31.83 5.35 -4.96
N PRO A 27 -31.47 5.80 -3.73
CA PRO A 27 -30.17 6.43 -3.50
C PRO A 27 -29.08 5.50 -4.06
N PRO A 28 -28.13 6.00 -4.86
CA PRO A 28 -27.06 5.16 -5.35
C PRO A 28 -26.38 4.51 -4.14
N GLU A 29 -26.10 3.20 -4.23
CA GLU A 29 -25.36 2.52 -3.17
C GLU A 29 -24.08 3.32 -2.85
N PRO A 30 -23.68 3.39 -1.57
CA PRO A 30 -22.45 4.08 -1.19
C PRO A 30 -21.28 3.57 -2.01
N VAL A 31 -20.59 4.51 -2.68
CA VAL A 31 -19.41 4.18 -3.48
C VAL A 31 -18.35 3.58 -2.56
N ARG A 32 -17.92 2.35 -2.87
CA ARG A 32 -16.88 1.65 -2.11
C ARG A 32 -15.53 2.31 -2.41
N GLN A 33 -14.83 2.70 -1.35
CA GLN A 33 -13.51 3.31 -1.44
C GLN A 33 -12.44 2.36 -0.89
N ALA A 34 -11.22 2.53 -1.37
CA ALA A 34 -10.06 1.77 -0.93
C ALA A 34 -8.94 2.71 -0.47
N LEU A 35 -8.20 2.30 0.56
CA LEU A 35 -6.93 2.89 0.96
C LEU A 35 -5.79 2.02 0.45
N PHE A 36 -4.85 2.61 -0.28
CA PHE A 36 -3.70 1.95 -0.87
C PHE A 36 -2.43 2.51 -0.22
N ILE A 37 -1.72 1.65 0.52
CA ILE A 37 -0.46 1.98 1.19
C ILE A 37 0.67 1.38 0.34
N THR A 38 1.53 2.21 -0.22
CA THR A 38 2.55 1.77 -1.19
C THR A 38 3.92 2.42 -0.96
N CYS A 39 4.92 1.90 -1.66
CA CYS A 39 6.24 2.48 -1.69
C CYS A 39 6.28 3.66 -2.69
N THR A 40 6.99 4.72 -2.34
CA THR A 40 7.27 5.84 -3.26
C THR A 40 7.94 5.39 -4.56
N ASP A 41 8.73 4.31 -4.52
CA ASP A 41 9.37 3.73 -5.72
C ASP A 41 8.38 2.95 -6.63
N ALA A 42 7.15 2.72 -6.17
CA ALA A 42 6.16 1.85 -6.81
C ALA A 42 4.88 2.58 -7.26
N GLN A 43 4.93 3.90 -7.42
CA GLN A 43 3.79 4.76 -7.82
C GLN A 43 3.11 4.34 -9.14
N VAL A 44 3.81 3.60 -10.00
CA VAL A 44 3.24 3.03 -11.23
C VAL A 44 2.04 2.11 -10.96
N ILE A 45 1.99 1.44 -9.81
CA ILE A 45 0.88 0.55 -9.45
C ILE A 45 -0.35 1.36 -9.09
N THR A 46 -0.19 2.36 -8.22
CA THR A 46 -1.30 3.21 -7.78
C THR A 46 -1.91 3.94 -8.96
N ALA A 47 -1.09 4.48 -9.87
CA ALA A 47 -1.56 5.11 -11.09
C ALA A 47 -2.40 4.15 -11.96
N ARG A 48 -1.98 2.88 -12.10
CA ARG A 48 -2.75 1.88 -12.87
C ARG A 48 -4.07 1.51 -12.20
N VAL A 49 -4.12 1.42 -10.87
CA VAL A 49 -5.37 1.18 -10.12
C VAL A 49 -6.28 2.42 -10.18
N ALA A 50 -5.72 3.62 -10.03
CA ALA A 50 -6.45 4.89 -10.03
C ALA A 50 -7.08 5.20 -11.39
N VAL A 51 -6.43 4.87 -12.51
CA VAL A 51 -7.02 5.05 -13.86
C VAL A 51 -8.35 4.28 -14.01
N LEU A 52 -8.51 3.16 -13.32
CA LEU A 52 -9.75 2.38 -13.38
C LEU A 52 -10.86 3.00 -12.51
N GLN A 53 -10.52 3.63 -11.38
CA GLN A 53 -11.47 4.19 -10.41
C GLN A 53 -10.90 5.41 -9.65
N PRO A 54 -10.77 6.58 -10.32
CA PRO A 54 -10.03 7.72 -9.77
C PRO A 54 -10.67 8.31 -8.50
N ASP A 55 -12.01 8.29 -8.41
CA ASP A 55 -12.74 8.84 -7.25
C ASP A 55 -12.90 7.85 -6.08
N ARG A 56 -12.23 6.69 -6.15
CA ARG A 56 -12.43 5.58 -5.20
C ARG A 56 -11.16 5.11 -4.49
N LEU A 57 -10.03 5.77 -4.74
CA LEU A 57 -8.73 5.36 -4.21
C LEU A 57 -8.09 6.49 -3.40
N PHE A 58 -7.77 6.22 -2.14
CA PHE A 58 -6.87 7.03 -1.35
C PHE A 58 -5.49 6.40 -1.34
N GLU A 59 -4.45 7.21 -1.47
CA GLU A 59 -3.06 6.74 -1.47
C GLU A 59 -2.32 7.27 -0.25
N LEU A 60 -1.61 6.37 0.44
CA LEU A 60 -0.55 6.68 1.38
C LEU A 60 0.75 6.11 0.82
N SER A 61 1.61 6.98 0.29
CA SER A 61 2.91 6.60 -0.26
C SER A 61 4.02 7.04 0.68
N ASN A 62 4.91 6.13 1.05
CA ASN A 62 6.12 6.44 1.79
C ASN A 62 7.28 5.53 1.35
N ILE A 63 8.48 5.78 1.85
CA ILE A 63 9.66 5.00 1.48
C ILE A 63 9.55 3.60 2.07
N GLY A 64 9.38 2.58 1.22
CA GLY A 64 9.28 1.18 1.63
C GLY A 64 7.92 0.77 2.16
N ASN A 65 6.81 1.45 1.81
CA ASN A 65 5.44 1.04 2.19
C ASN A 65 5.26 0.74 3.69
N VAL A 66 5.96 1.49 4.53
CA VAL A 66 6.06 1.26 5.98
C VAL A 66 4.73 1.60 6.63
N VAL A 67 4.27 0.69 7.48
CA VAL A 67 3.18 0.91 8.42
C VAL A 67 3.78 0.83 9.82
N PRO A 68 3.93 1.96 10.53
CA PRO A 68 4.43 1.95 11.90
C PRO A 68 3.53 1.10 12.82
N PRO A 69 4.07 0.40 13.83
CA PRO A 69 3.24 -0.16 14.89
C PRO A 69 2.40 0.93 15.55
N TYR A 70 1.13 0.67 15.80
CA TYR A 70 0.28 1.63 16.49
C TYR A 70 0.72 1.78 17.95
N GLN A 71 1.02 3.01 18.37
CA GLN A 71 1.33 3.34 19.76
C GLN A 71 0.62 4.66 20.11
N PRO A 72 -0.20 4.74 21.18
CA PRO A 72 -1.01 5.91 21.49
C PRO A 72 -0.21 7.23 21.63
N ASN A 73 1.05 7.14 22.07
CA ASN A 73 1.91 8.29 22.33
C ASN A 73 2.92 8.57 21.19
N VAL A 74 2.85 7.83 20.08
CA VAL A 74 3.71 8.05 18.91
C VAL A 74 2.91 8.73 17.83
N VAL A 75 3.38 9.90 17.42
CA VAL A 75 2.79 10.66 16.32
C VAL A 75 3.59 10.39 15.04
N SER A 76 2.89 9.93 13.99
CA SER A 76 3.45 9.82 12.64
C SER A 76 2.39 10.18 11.60
N GLY A 77 2.83 10.64 10.43
CA GLY A 77 1.93 10.98 9.33
C GLY A 77 1.15 9.76 8.83
N GLU A 78 1.78 8.59 8.87
CA GLU A 78 1.19 7.30 8.50
C GLU A 78 0.05 6.92 9.45
N ILE A 79 0.29 6.95 10.77
CA ILE A 79 -0.74 6.65 11.77
C ILE A 79 -1.92 7.61 11.61
N ALA A 80 -1.64 8.91 11.55
CA ALA A 80 -2.68 9.93 11.43
C ALA A 80 -3.51 9.76 10.16
N THR A 81 -2.86 9.49 9.02
CA THR A 81 -3.54 9.31 7.72
C THR A 81 -4.42 8.07 7.72
N ILE A 82 -3.92 6.93 8.22
CA ILE A 82 -4.68 5.68 8.31
C ILE A 82 -5.92 5.88 9.19
N GLU A 83 -5.74 6.38 10.41
CA GLU A 83 -6.86 6.56 11.36
C GLU A 83 -7.90 7.58 10.87
N HIS A 84 -7.45 8.68 10.25
CA HIS A 84 -8.34 9.71 9.70
C HIS A 84 -9.16 9.18 8.53
N ILE A 85 -8.51 8.56 7.54
CA ILE A 85 -9.20 8.02 6.35
C ILE A 85 -10.20 6.94 6.73
N LEU A 86 -9.84 6.02 7.63
CA LEU A 86 -10.73 4.95 8.07
C LEU A 86 -11.90 5.43 8.93
N THR A 87 -11.75 6.59 9.57
CA THR A 87 -12.83 7.18 10.39
C THR A 87 -13.78 8.03 9.56
N GLU A 88 -13.28 8.79 8.58
CA GLU A 88 -14.07 9.77 7.84
C GLU A 88 -14.59 9.27 6.49
N ARG A 89 -14.03 8.18 5.95
CA ARG A 89 -14.37 7.65 4.63
C ARG A 89 -14.96 6.25 4.73
N ASN A 90 -15.79 5.91 3.74
CA ASN A 90 -16.39 4.59 3.62
C ASN A 90 -15.42 3.59 2.98
N ILE A 91 -14.28 3.37 3.63
CA ILE A 91 -13.27 2.42 3.19
C ILE A 91 -13.75 0.99 3.45
N ARG A 92 -13.71 0.15 2.42
CA ARG A 92 -13.97 -1.30 2.54
C ARG A 92 -12.76 -2.16 2.26
N ASP A 93 -11.74 -1.58 1.63
CA ASP A 93 -10.53 -2.29 1.25
C ASP A 93 -9.31 -1.46 1.66
N VAL A 94 -8.42 -2.06 2.45
CA VAL A 94 -7.09 -1.50 2.70
C VAL A 94 -6.08 -2.46 2.11
N VAL A 95 -5.25 -1.94 1.22
CA VAL A 95 -4.19 -2.69 0.56
C VAL A 95 -2.85 -2.15 1.05
N VAL A 96 -2.00 -3.01 1.58
CA VAL A 96 -0.57 -2.73 1.72
C VAL A 96 0.12 -3.39 0.53
N CYS A 97 0.83 -2.60 -0.27
CA CYS A 97 1.51 -3.06 -1.46
C CYS A 97 3.03 -2.96 -1.29
N GLY A 98 3.70 -4.12 -1.23
CA GLY A 98 5.15 -4.24 -1.38
C GLY A 98 5.53 -4.41 -2.85
N HIS A 99 6.83 -4.34 -3.15
CA HIS A 99 7.31 -4.58 -4.51
C HIS A 99 8.72 -5.19 -4.55
N SER A 100 9.04 -5.85 -5.68
CA SER A 100 10.39 -6.33 -5.99
C SER A 100 11.37 -5.16 -6.15
N GLY A 101 12.62 -5.36 -5.75
CA GLY A 101 13.68 -4.36 -5.90
C GLY A 101 13.50 -3.10 -5.04
N CYS A 102 12.74 -3.18 -3.94
CA CYS A 102 12.53 -2.05 -3.04
C CYS A 102 13.85 -1.57 -2.41
N SER A 103 14.23 -0.32 -2.71
CA SER A 103 15.48 0.30 -2.22
C SER A 103 15.51 0.41 -0.68
N ALA A 104 14.36 0.65 -0.06
CA ALA A 104 14.22 0.72 1.38
C ALA A 104 14.45 -0.64 2.05
N VAL A 105 13.93 -1.71 1.46
CA VAL A 105 14.20 -3.08 1.92
C VAL A 105 15.64 -3.47 1.63
N ALA A 106 16.22 -2.97 0.53
CA ALA A 106 17.64 -3.16 0.25
C ALA A 106 18.52 -2.65 1.41
N ALA A 107 18.23 -1.42 1.85
CA ALA A 107 18.88 -0.78 2.98
C ALA A 107 18.60 -1.46 4.34
N LEU A 108 17.57 -2.31 4.47
CA LEU A 108 17.37 -3.13 5.68
C LEU A 108 18.40 -4.24 5.83
N LEU A 109 18.77 -4.86 4.71
CA LEU A 109 19.63 -6.05 4.69
C LEU A 109 21.11 -5.66 4.66
N ASP A 110 21.44 -4.57 3.96
CA ASP A 110 22.80 -4.06 3.92
C ASP A 110 23.11 -3.20 5.15
N ARG A 111 23.63 -3.85 6.19
CA ARG A 111 24.07 -3.20 7.44
C ARG A 111 25.43 -2.52 7.33
N SER A 112 26.14 -2.72 6.23
CA SER A 112 27.53 -2.31 6.03
C SER A 112 27.70 -1.05 5.20
N SER A 113 26.71 -0.64 4.41
CA SER A 113 26.85 0.56 3.58
C SER A 113 26.70 1.84 4.39
N GLY A 114 27.79 2.61 4.46
CA GLY A 114 27.78 4.00 4.96
C GLY A 114 26.97 4.96 4.08
N SER A 115 26.33 4.48 3.01
CA SER A 115 25.60 5.30 2.02
C SER A 115 24.17 5.67 2.45
N VAL A 116 23.58 4.98 3.44
CA VAL A 116 22.22 5.28 3.92
C VAL A 116 22.26 6.45 4.91
N SER A 117 21.36 7.42 4.79
CA SER A 117 21.32 8.54 5.75
C SER A 117 20.86 8.08 7.14
N PRO A 118 21.25 8.75 8.24
CA PRO A 118 20.75 8.42 9.57
C PRO A 118 19.22 8.48 9.69
N ALA A 119 18.58 9.41 8.98
CA ALA A 119 17.12 9.53 8.95
C ALA A 119 16.47 8.30 8.30
N MET A 120 17.00 7.85 7.17
CA MET A 120 16.53 6.65 6.46
C MET A 120 16.73 5.39 7.31
N ARG A 121 17.88 5.25 7.99
CA ARG A 121 18.08 4.13 8.93
C ARG A 121 17.05 4.11 10.06
N ARG A 122 16.75 5.27 10.66
CA ARG A 122 15.72 5.38 11.72
C ARG A 122 14.33 5.06 11.18
N TRP A 123 13.98 5.63 10.03
CA TRP A 123 12.71 5.39 9.34
C TRP A 123 12.48 3.91 9.10
N ILE A 124 13.44 3.25 8.45
CA ILE A 124 13.33 1.83 8.13
C ILE A 124 13.35 0.97 9.40
N ALA A 125 14.05 1.39 10.47
CA ALA A 125 14.00 0.69 11.75
C ALA A 125 12.59 0.65 12.38
N VAL A 126 11.74 1.67 12.13
CA VAL A 126 10.32 1.68 12.55
C VAL A 126 9.54 0.55 11.88
N ALA A 127 9.91 0.19 10.66
CA ALA A 127 9.25 -0.86 9.89
C ALA A 127 9.58 -2.29 10.36
N ARG A 128 10.56 -2.46 11.25
CA ARG A 128 11.03 -3.78 11.68
C ARG A 128 10.12 -4.39 12.74
N SER A 129 9.63 -5.59 12.47
CA SER A 129 9.28 -6.55 13.51
C SER A 129 10.58 -7.18 14.04
N ARG A 130 10.66 -7.36 15.37
CA ARG A 130 11.78 -8.09 16.00
C ARG A 130 11.96 -9.49 15.40
N LYS A 131 10.85 -10.16 15.03
CA LYS A 131 10.84 -11.51 14.45
C LYS A 131 11.34 -11.53 12.99
N ALA A 132 10.86 -10.60 12.16
CA ALA A 132 11.32 -10.48 10.76
C ALA A 132 12.81 -10.13 10.66
N SER A 133 13.33 -9.37 11.62
CA SER A 133 14.76 -9.05 11.72
C SER A 133 15.63 -10.29 12.03
N GLN A 134 15.10 -11.26 12.79
CA GLN A 134 15.80 -12.50 13.13
C GLN A 134 15.79 -13.50 11.95
N GLU A 135 14.67 -13.65 11.24
CA GLU A 135 14.56 -14.51 10.06
C GLU A 135 15.41 -13.98 8.88
N ALA A 136 15.44 -12.65 8.68
CA ALA A 136 16.32 -12.02 7.71
C ALA A 136 17.80 -12.17 8.09
N ALA A 137 18.16 -12.01 9.36
CA ALA A 137 19.52 -12.23 9.84
C ALA A 137 19.99 -13.68 9.68
N GLY A 138 19.10 -14.67 9.88
CA GLY A 138 19.39 -16.07 9.62
C GLY A 138 19.62 -16.37 8.14
N THR A 139 18.80 -15.78 7.26
CA THR A 139 18.94 -15.95 5.79
C THR A 139 20.20 -15.26 5.23
N LEU A 140 20.61 -14.13 5.81
CA LEU A 140 21.81 -13.37 5.43
C LEU A 140 23.12 -14.07 5.83
N ALA A 141 23.09 -14.89 6.88
CA ALA A 141 24.26 -15.63 7.34
C ALA A 141 24.66 -16.78 6.39
N GLU A 142 23.78 -17.18 5.47
CA GLU A 142 23.95 -18.39 4.66
C GLU A 142 24.36 -18.14 3.18
N GLY A 143 24.56 -16.89 2.73
CA GLY A 143 25.14 -16.64 1.40
C GLY A 143 24.84 -15.28 0.78
N ALA A 144 25.51 -14.99 -0.35
CA ALA A 144 25.35 -13.76 -1.12
C ALA A 144 23.88 -13.53 -1.52
N LEU A 145 23.39 -12.31 -1.28
CA LEU A 145 22.02 -11.91 -1.59
C LEU A 145 21.78 -11.87 -3.11
N ASP A 146 21.19 -12.91 -3.67
CA ASP A 146 20.70 -12.94 -5.05
C ASP A 146 19.35 -12.22 -5.20
N GLY A 147 18.85 -12.06 -6.42
CA GLY A 147 17.53 -11.44 -6.68
C GLY A 147 16.37 -12.12 -5.94
N ARG A 148 16.46 -13.42 -5.64
CA ARG A 148 15.40 -14.16 -4.92
C ARG A 148 15.44 -13.89 -3.42
N SER A 149 16.61 -13.67 -2.85
CA SER A 149 16.76 -13.25 -1.45
C SER A 149 16.14 -11.87 -1.19
N TRP A 150 16.26 -10.94 -2.15
CA TRP A 150 15.66 -9.61 -2.08
C TRP A 150 14.13 -9.66 -2.14
N ASP A 151 13.57 -10.45 -3.07
CA ASP A 151 12.12 -10.63 -3.16
C ASP A 151 11.55 -11.29 -1.92
N ARG A 152 12.25 -12.28 -1.34
CA ARG A 152 11.87 -12.89 -0.06
C ARG A 152 11.85 -11.84 1.06
N ALA A 153 12.89 -11.02 1.17
CA ALA A 153 12.96 -9.96 2.18
C ALA A 153 11.86 -8.91 2.00
N ALA A 154 11.56 -8.53 0.75
CA ALA A 154 10.49 -7.57 0.46
C ALA A 154 9.10 -8.14 0.79
N ARG A 155 8.86 -9.43 0.54
CA ARG A 155 7.63 -10.11 0.97
C ARG A 155 7.53 -10.23 2.49
N ALA A 156 8.61 -10.58 3.17
CA ALA A 156 8.64 -10.63 4.64
C ALA A 156 8.40 -9.25 5.28
N HIS A 157 9.00 -8.21 4.69
CA HIS A 157 8.76 -6.82 5.06
C HIS A 157 7.29 -6.44 4.87
N LEU A 158 6.69 -6.74 3.72
CA LEU A 158 5.27 -6.53 3.46
C LEU A 158 4.39 -7.22 4.51
N LEU A 159 4.65 -8.48 4.84
CA LEU A 159 3.87 -9.20 5.85
C LEU A 159 4.01 -8.59 7.25
N THR A 160 5.17 -8.00 7.55
CA THR A 160 5.38 -7.24 8.78
C THR A 160 4.50 -5.98 8.81
N GLN A 161 4.50 -5.19 7.73
CA GLN A 161 3.67 -3.98 7.65
C GLN A 161 2.18 -4.32 7.69
N PHE A 162 1.80 -5.42 7.04
CA PHE A 162 0.44 -5.96 7.07
C PHE A 162 0.01 -6.38 8.47
N ALA A 163 0.91 -6.98 9.25
CA ALA A 163 0.66 -7.33 10.64
C ALA A 163 0.49 -6.08 11.53
N HIS A 164 1.38 -5.08 11.41
CA HIS A 164 1.22 -3.81 12.13
C HIS A 164 -0.12 -3.15 11.84
N LEU A 165 -0.50 -3.07 10.55
CA LEU A 165 -1.78 -2.49 10.15
C LEU A 165 -2.97 -3.20 10.81
N ALA A 166 -2.91 -4.53 10.92
CA ALA A 166 -3.98 -5.31 11.53
C ALA A 166 -4.20 -4.95 13.00
N GLU A 167 -3.21 -4.38 13.70
CA GLU A 167 -3.29 -4.00 15.12
C GLU A 167 -3.87 -2.60 15.36
N TYR A 168 -4.10 -1.80 14.31
CA TYR A 168 -4.64 -0.45 14.46
C TYR A 168 -6.07 -0.45 15.05
N PRO A 169 -6.40 0.47 15.98
CA PRO A 169 -7.73 0.52 16.59
C PRO A 169 -8.87 0.70 15.59
N SER A 170 -8.71 1.58 14.59
CA SER A 170 -9.72 1.77 13.54
C SER A 170 -9.93 0.51 12.71
N ILE A 171 -8.85 -0.21 12.38
CA ILE A 171 -8.89 -1.48 11.66
C ILE A 171 -9.62 -2.54 12.48
N GLN A 172 -9.24 -2.75 13.74
CA GLN A 172 -9.88 -3.72 14.63
C GLN A 172 -11.39 -3.47 14.76
N ARG A 173 -11.79 -2.21 14.91
CA ARG A 173 -13.20 -1.79 14.98
C ARG A 173 -13.98 -2.10 13.70
N LEU A 174 -13.39 -1.91 12.53
CA LEU A 174 -14.08 -2.04 11.24
C LEU A 174 -14.04 -3.46 10.64
N ARG A 175 -13.11 -4.31 11.09
CA ARG A 175 -12.95 -5.70 10.60
C ARG A 175 -14.15 -6.59 10.92
N ALA A 176 -14.95 -6.28 11.93
CA ALA A 176 -16.09 -7.08 12.34
C ALA A 176 -17.28 -7.05 11.35
N GLY A 177 -17.28 -6.20 10.31
CA GLY A 177 -18.43 -6.13 9.41
C GLY A 177 -18.22 -5.66 7.98
N GLN A 178 -17.20 -4.84 7.68
CA GLN A 178 -17.15 -4.17 6.36
C GLN A 178 -15.75 -4.02 5.75
N LEU A 179 -14.68 -4.13 6.55
CA LEU A 179 -13.32 -3.89 6.09
C LEU A 179 -12.58 -5.18 5.72
N ARG A 180 -11.94 -5.16 4.55
CA ARG A 180 -11.03 -6.20 4.07
C ARG A 180 -9.61 -5.67 4.03
N LEU A 181 -8.68 -6.46 4.55
CA LEU A 181 -7.25 -6.19 4.49
C LEU A 181 -6.60 -7.06 3.44
N HIS A 182 -5.76 -6.46 2.61
CA HIS A 182 -5.02 -7.16 1.56
C HIS A 182 -3.52 -6.83 1.64
N ALA A 183 -2.69 -7.85 1.47
CA ALA A 183 -1.26 -7.67 1.23
C ALA A 183 -0.97 -8.04 -0.23
N TRP A 184 -0.53 -7.06 -1.01
CA TRP A 184 -0.21 -7.21 -2.42
C TRP A 184 1.30 -7.09 -2.63
N PHE A 185 1.86 -7.89 -3.52
CA PHE A 185 3.26 -7.82 -3.90
C PHE A 185 3.39 -7.61 -5.40
N TYR A 186 3.94 -6.48 -5.81
CA TYR A 186 4.15 -6.16 -7.21
C TYR A 186 5.55 -6.54 -7.68
N ASN A 187 5.62 -7.33 -8.73
CA ASN A 187 6.86 -7.59 -9.43
C ASN A 187 7.07 -6.52 -10.50
N ALA A 188 8.03 -5.64 -10.27
CA ALA A 188 8.37 -4.53 -11.17
C ALA A 188 8.99 -5.00 -12.51
N THR A 189 9.55 -6.20 -12.56
CA THR A 189 10.16 -6.76 -13.77
C THR A 189 9.13 -7.24 -14.78
N ASN A 190 8.07 -7.92 -14.32
CA ASN A 190 7.05 -8.52 -15.21
C ASN A 190 5.65 -7.88 -15.08
N GLY A 191 5.47 -6.93 -14.15
CA GLY A 191 4.22 -6.21 -13.95
C GLY A 191 3.11 -7.01 -13.25
N VAL A 192 3.40 -8.22 -12.75
CA VAL A 192 2.44 -9.08 -12.05
C VAL A 192 2.25 -8.62 -10.62
N VAL A 193 1.01 -8.63 -10.14
CA VAL A 193 0.67 -8.45 -8.73
C VAL A 193 0.28 -9.79 -8.14
N ASP A 194 0.94 -10.21 -7.06
CA ASP A 194 0.52 -11.33 -6.25
C ASP A 194 -0.24 -10.86 -5.00
N VAL A 195 -1.22 -11.65 -4.55
CA VAL A 195 -2.00 -11.40 -3.34
C VAL A 195 -1.65 -12.47 -2.30
N TYR A 196 -1.32 -12.03 -1.10
CA TYR A 196 -1.12 -12.91 0.05
C TYR A 196 -2.42 -13.60 0.46
N GLN A 197 -2.35 -14.89 0.74
CA GLN A 197 -3.44 -15.74 1.19
C GLN A 197 -3.20 -16.12 2.67
N PRO A 198 -3.86 -15.46 3.64
CA PRO A 198 -3.64 -15.74 5.05
C PRO A 198 -3.94 -17.19 5.48
N ARG A 199 -4.78 -17.90 4.70
CA ARG A 199 -5.19 -19.27 5.01
C ARG A 199 -4.05 -20.29 4.92
N ASP A 200 -3.15 -20.11 3.95
CA ASP A 200 -2.08 -21.06 3.67
C ASP A 200 -0.69 -20.40 3.60
N GLY A 201 -0.61 -19.09 3.83
CA GLY A 201 0.65 -18.34 3.81
C GLY A 201 1.23 -18.13 2.41
N SER A 202 0.49 -18.46 1.34
CA SER A 202 0.99 -18.36 -0.04
C SER A 202 0.74 -16.99 -0.65
N PHE A 203 1.54 -16.64 -1.68
CA PHE A 203 1.24 -15.54 -2.59
C PHE A 203 0.74 -16.11 -3.92
N ARG A 204 -0.34 -15.56 -4.46
CA ARG A 204 -0.94 -16.02 -5.71
C ARG A 204 -1.22 -14.85 -6.66
N PRO A 205 -1.04 -14.99 -7.99
CA PRO A 205 -1.31 -13.92 -8.92
C PRO A 205 -2.74 -13.36 -8.77
N LEU A 206 -2.86 -12.04 -8.83
CA LEU A 206 -4.14 -11.34 -8.90
C LEU A 206 -4.75 -11.59 -10.29
N ILE A 207 -5.59 -12.62 -10.38
CA ILE A 207 -6.37 -12.88 -11.59
C ILE A 207 -7.61 -11.99 -11.55
N ALA A 208 -7.74 -11.08 -12.52
CA ALA A 208 -8.98 -10.35 -12.71
C ALA A 208 -10.11 -11.34 -13.00
N LYS A 209 -11.17 -11.31 -12.20
CA LYS A 209 -12.38 -12.10 -12.49
C LYS A 209 -12.94 -11.57 -13.83
N PRO A 210 -13.24 -12.43 -14.83
CA PRO A 210 -13.94 -11.97 -16.02
C PRO A 210 -15.23 -11.27 -15.58
N THR A 211 -15.45 -10.04 -16.03
CA THR A 211 -16.74 -9.38 -15.89
C THR A 211 -17.76 -10.24 -16.61
N ARG A 212 -18.76 -10.77 -15.89
CA ARG A 212 -19.88 -11.47 -16.54
C ARG A 212 -20.56 -10.47 -17.48
N GLY A 213 -20.57 -10.77 -18.78
CA GLY A 213 -21.22 -9.96 -19.80
C GLY A 213 -20.45 -9.89 -21.11
N SER A 214 -20.33 -11.04 -21.78
CA SER A 214 -20.40 -11.11 -23.24
C SER A 214 -21.86 -11.09 -23.66
#